data_AF-A0A0L6WRD5-F1
#
_entry.id   AF-A0A0L6WRD5-F1
#
_cell.length_a   1.000
_cell.length_b   1.000
_cell.length_c   1.000
_cell.angle_alpha   90.00
_cell.angle_beta   90.00
_cell.angle_gamma   90.00
#
_symmetry.space_group_name_H-M   'P 1'
#
loop_
_entity.id
_entity.type
_entity.pdbx_description
1 polymer ?
#
loop_
_entity_poly.entity_id
_entity_poly.type
_entity_poly.pdbx_seq_one_letter_code
_entity_poly.pdbx_strand_id
1 'polypeptide(L)' 'MTSSTTASQADLKAHQVPLGWRDSCSALLLPLNVCRKQNFYMPWECDHERHTYEKCQYDDYIRRMKELSKQKKAAAEEAD' A
#
# COMPACT_ATOMS: atom_id res chain seq x y z
N MET A 1 -5.37 13.69 -8.74
CA MET A 1 -6.31 13.05 -7.81
C MET A 1 -5.48 12.36 -6.73
N THR A 2 -5.28 13.00 -5.58
CA THR A 2 -4.66 12.34 -4.42
C THR A 2 -5.59 11.22 -3.98
N SER A 3 -5.27 9.97 -4.32
CA SER A 3 -5.98 8.83 -3.75
C SER A 3 -5.99 8.98 -2.23
N SER A 4 -7.15 8.85 -1.60
CA SER A 4 -7.35 9.04 -0.14
C SER A 4 -6.42 8.18 0.72
N THR A 5 -5.72 7.22 0.13
CA THR A 5 -4.82 6.25 0.74
C THR A 5 -3.33 6.62 0.68
N THR A 6 -2.95 7.74 0.06
CA THR A 6 -1.55 8.19 -0.05
C THR A 6 -1.25 9.34 0.91
N ALA A 7 -0.25 9.16 1.80
CA ALA A 7 0.16 10.19 2.76
C ALA A 7 1.02 11.28 2.11
N SER A 8 1.09 12.46 2.73
CA SER A 8 2.00 13.51 2.27
C SER A 8 3.45 13.10 2.47
N GLN A 9 4.36 13.64 1.66
CA GLN A 9 5.77 13.30 1.78
C GLN A 9 6.40 13.84 3.07
N ALA A 10 5.85 14.92 3.64
CA ALA A 10 6.26 15.42 4.94
C ALA A 10 5.90 14.43 6.05
N ASP A 11 4.69 13.88 6.02
CA ASP A 11 4.21 12.92 7.03
C ASP A 11 5.02 11.61 6.98
N LEU A 12 5.32 11.11 5.78
CA LEU A 12 6.13 9.90 5.62
C LEU A 12 7.58 10.08 6.13
N LYS A 13 8.12 11.29 6.02
CA LYS A 13 9.43 11.64 6.60
C LYS A 13 9.34 11.75 8.12
N ALA A 14 8.31 12.42 8.64
CA ALA A 14 8.09 12.59 10.07
C ALA A 14 7.92 11.24 10.80
N HIS A 15 7.21 10.29 10.18
CA HIS A 15 7.00 8.94 10.69
C HIS A 15 8.12 7.95 10.31
N GLN A 16 9.22 8.42 9.69
CA GLN A 16 10.38 7.61 9.33
C GLN A 16 10.03 6.33 8.55
N VAL A 17 9.03 6.40 7.66
CA VAL A 17 8.58 5.24 6.89
C VAL A 17 9.68 4.83 5.90
N PRO A 18 10.12 3.55 5.85
CA PRO A 18 11.13 3.09 4.91
C PRO A 18 10.64 3.20 3.46
N LEU A 19 11.58 3.38 2.51
CA LEU A 19 11.25 3.66 1.10
C LEU A 19 10.35 2.59 0.46
N GLY A 20 10.53 1.32 0.80
CA GLY A 20 9.72 0.23 0.26
C GLY A 20 8.24 0.31 0.62
N TRP A 21 7.89 1.03 1.69
CA TRP A 21 6.52 1.17 2.19
C TRP A 21 5.89 2.53 1.85
N ARG A 22 6.59 3.36 1.05
CA ARG A 22 6.09 4.67 0.58
C ARG A 22 5.32 4.52 -0.73
N ASP A 23 4.32 3.66 -0.71
CA ASP A 23 3.46 3.37 -1.85
C ASP A 23 2.14 4.17 -1.78
N SER A 24 1.23 3.86 -2.71
CA SER A 24 -0.10 4.46 -2.77
C SER A 24 -1.00 4.12 -1.59
N CYS A 25 -0.62 3.16 -0.74
CA CYS A 25 -1.37 2.70 0.44
C CYS A 25 -0.76 3.22 1.76
N SER A 26 0.28 4.04 1.67
CA SER A 26 1.08 4.49 2.82
C SER A 26 0.31 5.27 3.88
N ALA A 27 -0.82 5.93 3.55
CA ALA A 27 -1.64 6.62 4.56
C ALA A 27 -2.27 5.68 5.59
N LEU A 28 -2.56 4.43 5.20
CA LEU A 28 -3.13 3.42 6.10
C LEU A 28 -2.07 2.78 7.00
N LEU A 29 -0.79 2.85 6.61
CA LEU A 29 0.31 2.29 7.38
C LEU A 29 0.66 3.14 8.60
N LEU A 30 0.49 4.47 8.52
CA LEU A 30 0.72 5.38 9.64
C LEU A 30 -0.11 5.01 10.89
N PRO A 31 -1.46 4.94 10.83
CA PRO A 31 -2.28 4.59 11.99
C PRO A 31 -2.01 3.17 12.48
N LEU A 32 -1.73 2.22 11.58
CA LEU A 32 -1.34 0.85 11.96
C LEU A 32 -0.05 0.83 12.79
N ASN A 33 0.97 1.59 12.38
CA ASN A 33 2.23 1.66 13.13
C ASN A 33 2.08 2.38 14.47
N VAL A 34 1.19 3.39 14.55
CA VAL A 34 0.84 4.04 15.82
C VAL A 34 0.17 3.04 16.76
N CYS A 35 -0.84 2.31 16.30
CA CYS A 35 -1.55 1.28 17.06
C CYS A 35 -0.60 0.18 17.54
N ARG A 36 0.26 -0.34 16.65
CA ARG A 36 1.28 -1.35 16.99
C ARG A 36 2.24 -0.87 18.08
N LYS A 37 2.67 0.39 18.01
CA LYS A 37 3.57 0.97 19.02
C LYS A 37 2.89 1.14 20.37
N GLN A 38 1.62 1.55 20.39
CA GLN A 38 0.83 1.69 21.62
C GLN A 38 0.57 0.35 22.31
N ASN A 39 0.29 -0.67 21.51
CA ASN A 39 -0.11 -2.01 21.96
C ASN A 39 1.04 -3.02 21.99
N PHE A 40 2.29 -2.55 21.99
CA PHE A 40 3.50 -3.40 22.05
C PHE A 40 3.53 -4.53 21.00
N TYR A 41 2.97 -4.29 19.80
CA TYR A 41 2.92 -5.26 18.70
C TYR A 41 2.19 -6.57 19.04
N MET A 42 1.21 -6.52 19.96
CA MET A 42 0.37 -7.68 20.25
C MET A 42 -0.43 -8.12 19.01
N PRO A 43 -0.47 -9.43 18.69
CA PRO A 43 -1.02 -9.92 17.43
C PRO A 43 -2.56 -9.90 17.34
N TRP A 44 -3.26 -9.79 18.48
CA TRP A 44 -4.72 -9.74 18.57
C TRP A 44 -5.29 -8.31 18.61
N GLU A 45 -4.43 -7.29 18.66
CA GLU A 45 -4.83 -5.89 18.62
C GLU A 45 -4.46 -5.27 17.26
N CYS A 46 -5.19 -4.23 16.86
CA CYS A 46 -5.00 -3.52 15.58
C CYS A 46 -5.33 -4.36 14.31
N ASP A 47 -6.18 -5.38 14.44
CA ASP A 47 -6.58 -6.25 13.32
C ASP A 47 -7.32 -5.49 12.22
N HIS A 48 -8.17 -4.52 12.58
CA HIS A 48 -8.95 -3.76 11.61
C HIS A 48 -8.07 -2.90 10.71
N GLU A 49 -7.11 -2.19 11.30
CA GLU A 49 -6.13 -1.37 10.61
C GLU A 49 -5.21 -2.23 9.74
N ARG A 50 -4.81 -3.40 10.25
CA ARG A 50 -4.01 -4.37 9.50
C ARG A 50 -4.76 -4.84 8.26
N HIS A 51 -6.00 -5.31 8.41
CA HIS A 51 -6.80 -5.82 7.29
C HIS A 51 -7.12 -4.72 6.27
N THR A 52 -7.35 -3.48 6.72
CA THR A 52 -7.59 -2.35 5.82
C THR A 52 -6.35 -2.05 4.98
N TYR A 53 -5.16 -2.09 5.59
CA TYR A 53 -3.89 -1.92 4.88
C TYR A 53 -3.63 -3.07 3.87
N GLU A 54 -3.83 -4.32 4.30
CA GLU A 54 -3.65 -5.52 3.45
C GLU A 54 -4.59 -5.50 2.24
N LYS A 55 -5.85 -5.08 2.42
CA LYS A 55 -6.79 -4.94 1.32
C LYS A 55 -6.30 -3.92 0.29
N CYS A 56 -5.80 -2.77 0.73
CA CYS A 56 -5.24 -1.77 -0.19
C CYS A 56 -4.06 -2.33 -0.99
N GLN A 57 -3.16 -3.06 -0.33
CA GLN A 57 -2.02 -3.71 -0.99
C GLN A 57 -2.46 -4.76 -2.01
N TYR A 58 -3.47 -5.53 -1.67
CA TYR A 58 -4.04 -6.52 -2.58
C TYR A 58 -4.64 -5.87 -3.82
N ASP A 59 -5.41 -4.80 -3.66
CA ASP A 59 -6.00 -4.07 -4.77
C ASP A 59 -4.93 -3.45 -5.68
N ASP A 60 -3.83 -2.92 -5.10
CA ASP A 60 -2.68 -2.43 -5.86
C ASP A 60 -1.96 -3.54 -6.63
N TYR A 61 -1.76 -4.71 -6.00
CA TYR A 61 -1.19 -5.86 -6.67
C TYR A 61 -2.03 -6.31 -7.87
N ILE A 62 -3.35 -6.41 -7.70
CA ILE A 62 -4.27 -6.77 -8.79
C ILE A 62 -4.22 -5.72 -9.92
N ARG A 63 -4.11 -4.43 -9.59
CA ARG A 63 -3.90 -3.37 -10.59
C ARG A 63 -2.63 -3.60 -11.41
N ARG A 64 -1.50 -3.85 -10.75
CA ARG A 64 -0.20 -4.12 -11.41
C ARG A 64 -0.25 -5.36 -12.29
N MET A 65 -0.92 -6.43 -11.84
CA MET A 65 -1.12 -7.64 -12.63
C MET A 65 -1.95 -7.39 -13.90
N LYS A 66 -3.00 -6.57 -13.81
CA LYS A 66 -3.81 -6.18 -14.97
C LYS A 66 -3.00 -5.34 -15.96
N GLU A 67 -2.18 -4.41 -15.48
CA GLU A 67 -1.29 -3.61 -16.34
C GLU A 67 -0.28 -4.49 -17.07
N LEU A 68 0.37 -5.42 -16.36
CA LEU A 68 1.28 -6.39 -16.97
C LEU A 68 0.57 -7.26 -18.03
N SER A 69 -0.64 -7.73 -17.74
CA SER A 69 -1.42 -8.50 -18.71
C SER A 69 -1.76 -7.70 -19.97
N LYS A 70 -2.07 -6.41 -19.85
CA LYS A 70 -2.32 -5.53 -21.00
C LYS A 70 -1.07 -5.33 -21.83
N GLN A 71 0.07 -5.06 -21.18
CA GLN A 71 1.36 -4.90 -21.87
C GLN A 71 1.76 -6.17 -22.63
N LYS A 72 1.57 -7.34 -22.03
CA LYS A 72 1.84 -8.63 -22.69
C LYS A 72 0.96 -8.88 -23.92
N LYS A 73 -0.30 -8.48 -23.88
CA LYS A 73 -1.22 -8.59 -25.04
C LYS A 73 -0.81 -7.64 -26.16
N ALA A 74 -0.56 -6.38 -25.84
CA ALA A 74 -0.09 -5.40 -26.82
C ALA A 74 1.23 -5.84 -27.48
N ALA A 75 2.18 -6.37 -26.69
CA ALA A 75 3.45 -6.88 -27.23
C ALA A 75 3.28 -8.12 -28.13
N ALA A 76 2.24 -8.93 -27.90
CA ALA A 76 1.92 -10.06 -28.79
C ALA A 76 1.27 -9.56 -30.09
N GLU A 77 0.32 -8.62 -30.00
CA GLU A 77 -0.32 -7.98 -31.16
C GLU A 77 0.67 -7.18 -32.03
N GLU A 78 1.72 -6.61 -31.44
CA GLU A 78 2.81 -5.92 -32.17
C GLU A 78 3.81 -6.90 -32.82
N ALA A 79 3.86 -8.16 -32.36
CA ALA A 79 4.76 -9.18 -32.89
C ALA A 79 4.14 -9.97 -34.06
N ASP A 80 2.82 -9.94 -34.20
CA ASP A 80 2.04 -10.48 -35.32
C ASP A 80 1.94 -9.44 -36.47
#